data_AF-M7C7Q2-F1
#
_entry.id   AF-M7C7Q2-F1
#
_cell.length_a   1.000
_cell.length_b   1.000
_cell.length_c   1.000
_cell.angle_alpha   90.00
_cell.angle_beta   90.00
_cell.angle_gamma   90.00
#
_symmetry.space_group_name_H-M   'P 1'
#
loop_
_entity.id
_entity.type
_entity.pdbx_description
1 polymer ?
#
loop_
_entity_poly.entity_id
_entity_poly.type
_entity_poly.pdbx_seq_one_letter_code
_entity_poly.pdbx_strand_id
1 'polypeptide(L)'
;MVAEDAVVPASSSSSPDKATLGPPPPVPQDDTKVHQELLKRIAINLGLQVEELEEPTDSLFNVLCPVAALPLHEVVAKITNALWQTPSSLSLISKRGEHKYFVPSKGHEYLYTHPAPKSLVVEAVNHREREGQRGNTPKNKDSRRLDLVVRKVYSSCSLQLWVANHQALLGCYVSNMWQAMTKFEGALPEASRKELRVILDEGTTAARAALQAALDTTDTITHTMASAISLHRAS
;
A
#
# COMPACT_ATOMS: atom_id res chain seq x y z
N MET A 1 -48.24 -5.28 57.20
CA MET A 1 -48.85 -4.17 56.43
C MET A 1 -47.70 -3.24 56.05
N VAL A 2 -47.33 -3.21 54.75
CA VAL A 2 -46.85 -2.06 53.92
C VAL A 2 -45.80 -1.10 54.57
N ALA A 3 -44.66 -0.69 53.99
CA ALA A 3 -44.01 -0.78 52.68
C ALA A 3 -42.50 -0.42 52.81
N GLU A 4 -41.75 -0.70 51.74
CA GLU A 4 -40.40 -0.25 51.40
C GLU A 4 -40.21 1.28 51.47
N ASP A 5 -38.98 1.77 51.71
CA ASP A 5 -38.17 2.40 50.64
C ASP A 5 -36.69 2.64 51.02
N ALA A 6 -35.88 2.74 49.97
CA ALA A 6 -34.42 2.73 49.86
C ALA A 6 -33.63 3.91 50.48
N VAL A 7 -32.30 3.75 50.64
CA VAL A 7 -31.24 4.64 50.10
C VAL A 7 -29.84 4.00 50.26
N VAL A 8 -29.04 4.19 49.20
CA VAL A 8 -27.70 3.70 48.83
C VAL A 8 -26.55 4.32 49.68
N PRO A 9 -25.36 3.69 49.77
CA PRO A 9 -24.34 3.98 50.78
C PRO A 9 -23.32 5.03 50.32
N ALA A 10 -22.59 5.61 51.28
CA ALA A 10 -21.39 6.40 50.99
C ALA A 10 -20.29 6.17 52.04
N SER A 11 -19.07 6.03 51.50
CA SER A 11 -17.75 6.13 52.16
C SER A 11 -17.14 4.84 52.73
N SER A 12 -16.47 4.10 51.84
CA SER A 12 -15.21 3.43 52.16
C SER A 12 -14.17 3.81 51.10
N SER A 13 -13.17 4.56 51.53
CA SER A 13 -12.00 4.94 50.74
C SER A 13 -11.02 3.76 50.71
N SER A 14 -10.67 3.28 49.51
CA SER A 14 -9.59 2.32 49.29
C SER A 14 -8.81 2.75 48.06
N SER A 15 -7.51 2.99 48.25
CA SER A 15 -6.53 3.44 47.26
C SER A 15 -6.17 2.33 46.26
N PRO A 16 -5.99 2.65 44.96
CA PRO A 16 -5.16 1.87 44.04
C PRO A 16 -3.84 2.63 43.79
N ASP A 17 -2.75 2.11 43.26
CA ASP A 17 -2.33 0.76 42.91
C ASP A 17 -0.80 0.84 42.78
N LYS A 18 -0.08 -0.14 43.34
CA LYS A 18 1.36 -0.29 43.12
C LYS A 18 1.56 -0.86 41.71
N ALA A 19 1.75 0.03 40.75
CA ALA A 19 2.07 -0.31 39.36
C ALA A 19 3.35 -1.18 39.34
N THR A 20 3.15 -2.48 39.18
CA THR A 20 4.21 -3.41 38.84
C THR A 20 4.45 -3.22 37.35
N LEU A 21 5.54 -2.55 36.98
CA LEU A 21 6.03 -2.47 35.61
C LEU A 21 6.18 -3.92 35.10
N GLY A 22 5.23 -4.36 34.28
CA GLY A 22 5.37 -5.58 33.51
C GLY A 22 6.62 -5.46 32.61
N PRO A 23 7.23 -6.60 32.24
CA PRO A 23 8.37 -6.58 31.32
C PRO A 23 7.98 -5.83 30.04
N PRO A 24 8.90 -5.03 29.48
CA PRO A 24 8.63 -4.28 28.26
C PRO A 24 8.12 -5.23 27.17
N PRO A 25 7.20 -4.77 26.30
CA PRO A 25 6.75 -5.56 25.17
C PRO A 25 7.96 -6.02 24.36
N PRO A 26 7.95 -7.25 23.83
CA PRO A 26 9.05 -7.74 23.01
C PRO A 26 9.33 -6.72 21.91
N VAL A 27 10.59 -6.29 21.85
CA VAL A 27 11.12 -5.43 20.78
C VAL A 27 10.68 -6.03 19.45
N PRO A 28 10.21 -5.22 18.47
CA PRO A 28 9.85 -5.73 17.16
C PRO A 28 11.00 -6.57 16.64
N GLN A 29 10.74 -7.86 16.44
CA GLN A 29 11.63 -8.72 15.69
C GLN A 29 11.94 -8.00 14.38
N ASP A 30 13.20 -7.99 13.96
CA ASP A 30 13.63 -7.21 12.79
C ASP A 30 12.99 -7.77 11.51
N ASP A 31 11.77 -7.34 11.23
CA ASP A 31 10.92 -7.78 10.11
C ASP A 31 11.62 -7.50 8.77
N THR A 32 12.51 -6.50 8.75
CA THR A 32 13.33 -6.19 7.59
C THR A 32 14.28 -7.34 7.26
N LYS A 33 14.98 -7.89 8.26
CA LYS A 33 15.88 -9.03 8.07
C LYS A 33 15.14 -10.28 7.60
N VAL A 34 13.94 -10.55 8.14
CA VAL A 34 13.11 -11.68 7.70
C VAL A 34 12.69 -11.50 6.24
N HIS A 35 12.30 -10.28 5.85
CA HIS A 35 11.98 -9.96 4.47
C HIS A 35 13.20 -10.15 3.55
N GLN A 36 14.38 -9.66 3.95
CA GLN A 36 15.61 -9.82 3.16
C GLN A 36 15.95 -11.29 2.91
N GLU A 37 15.91 -12.13 3.95
CA GLU A 37 16.16 -13.57 3.81
C GLU A 37 15.16 -14.24 2.86
N LEU A 38 13.88 -13.84 2.90
CA LEU A 38 12.88 -14.33 1.96
C LEU A 38 13.23 -13.93 0.51
N LEU A 39 13.64 -12.68 0.26
CA LEU A 39 14.00 -12.24 -1.09
C LEU A 39 15.21 -13.01 -1.62
N LYS A 40 16.23 -13.26 -0.78
CA LYS A 40 17.38 -14.10 -1.15
C LYS A 40 16.94 -15.51 -1.54
N ARG A 41 16.07 -16.15 -0.75
CA ARG A 41 15.54 -17.49 -1.06
C ARG A 41 14.72 -17.52 -2.36
N ILE A 42 13.86 -16.52 -2.58
CA ILE A 42 13.10 -16.39 -3.84
C ILE A 42 14.05 -16.28 -5.03
N ALA A 43 15.07 -15.44 -4.95
CA ALA A 43 16.03 -15.27 -6.03
C ALA A 43 16.78 -16.57 -6.35
N ILE A 44 17.27 -17.28 -5.32
CA ILE A 44 17.93 -18.59 -5.48
C ILE A 44 16.99 -19.59 -6.16
N ASN A 45 15.73 -19.68 -5.71
CA ASN A 45 14.74 -20.60 -6.27
C ASN A 45 14.36 -20.27 -7.72
N LEU A 46 14.44 -19.00 -8.12
CA LEU A 46 14.19 -18.53 -9.48
C LEU A 46 15.46 -18.54 -10.36
N GLY A 47 16.62 -18.93 -9.83
CA GLY A 47 17.89 -18.88 -10.54
C GLY A 47 18.37 -17.47 -10.87
N LEU A 48 17.96 -16.47 -10.08
CA LEU A 48 18.35 -15.07 -10.23
C LEU A 48 19.63 -14.77 -9.45
N GLN A 49 20.53 -13.99 -10.05
CA GLN A 49 21.69 -13.45 -9.33
C GLN A 49 21.20 -12.40 -8.33
N VAL A 50 21.53 -12.57 -7.05
CA VAL A 50 21.26 -11.57 -6.01
C VAL A 50 22.43 -10.58 -6.02
N GLU A 51 22.14 -9.31 -6.28
CA GLU A 51 23.11 -8.23 -6.06
C GLU A 51 23.02 -7.84 -4.58
N GLU A 52 24.04 -8.21 -3.82
CA GLU A 52 24.17 -7.76 -2.43
C GLU A 52 24.77 -6.36 -2.48
N LEU A 53 23.95 -5.34 -2.19
CA LEU A 53 24.40 -3.95 -2.22
C LEU A 53 25.43 -3.76 -1.10
N GLU A 54 26.69 -3.53 -1.49
CA GLU A 54 27.79 -3.31 -0.55
C GLU A 54 27.48 -2.07 0.32
N GLU A 55 27.51 -2.24 1.65
CA GLU A 55 27.22 -1.16 2.60
C GLU A 55 28.19 0.02 2.40
N PRO A 56 27.71 1.28 2.45
CA PRO A 56 28.61 2.42 2.62
C PRO A 56 29.39 2.22 3.93
N THR A 57 30.71 2.16 3.84
CA THR A 57 31.63 1.84 4.95
C THR A 57 31.69 2.92 6.04
N ASP A 58 30.78 3.90 6.02
CA ASP A 58 30.70 4.98 6.98
C ASP A 58 30.08 4.49 8.29
N SER A 59 31.00 4.11 9.18
CA SER A 59 30.93 3.72 10.61
C SER A 59 29.84 4.36 11.50
N LEU A 60 29.11 5.39 11.06
CA LEU A 60 27.99 5.99 11.80
C LEU A 60 26.64 5.33 11.54
N PHE A 61 26.49 4.49 10.50
CA PHE A 61 25.23 3.83 10.13
C PHE A 61 25.31 2.29 10.05
N ASN A 62 26.17 1.65 10.86
CA ASN A 62 26.32 0.18 10.96
C ASN A 62 25.09 -0.59 11.52
N VAL A 63 23.89 -0.02 11.44
CA VAL A 63 22.64 -0.63 11.92
C VAL A 63 21.73 -1.05 10.76
N LEU A 64 22.05 -0.66 9.53
CA LEU A 64 21.24 -1.03 8.37
C LEU A 64 21.66 -2.41 7.88
N CYS A 65 20.79 -3.41 7.98
CA CYS A 65 21.04 -4.71 7.35
C CYS A 65 21.23 -4.54 5.83
N PRO A 66 22.17 -5.29 5.21
CA PRO A 66 22.34 -5.25 3.76
C PRO A 66 21.03 -5.62 3.07
N VAL A 67 20.62 -4.75 2.14
CA VAL A 67 19.37 -4.91 1.38
C VAL A 67 19.68 -5.79 0.18
N ALA A 68 19.13 -7.01 0.17
CA ALA A 68 19.12 -7.87 -1.00
C ALA A 68 18.21 -7.23 -2.07
N ALA A 69 18.80 -6.75 -3.15
CA ALA A 69 18.07 -6.20 -4.28
C ALA A 69 17.72 -7.33 -5.25
N LEU A 70 16.41 -7.52 -5.52
CA LEU A 70 15.97 -8.37 -6.63
C LEU A 70 16.16 -7.60 -7.94
N PRO A 71 16.81 -8.19 -8.96
CA PRO A 71 16.97 -7.55 -10.25
C PRO A 71 15.59 -7.32 -10.90
N LEU A 72 15.45 -6.20 -11.61
CA LEU A 72 14.22 -5.91 -12.35
C LEU A 72 14.01 -6.97 -13.44
N HIS A 73 12.88 -7.67 -13.39
CA HIS A 73 12.55 -8.69 -14.39
C HIS A 73 12.65 -8.12 -15.82
N GLU A 74 13.30 -8.83 -16.74
CA GLU A 74 13.70 -8.33 -18.07
C GLU A 74 12.52 -7.75 -18.87
N VAL A 75 11.35 -8.40 -18.82
CA VAL A 75 10.15 -7.91 -19.49
C VAL A 75 9.68 -6.58 -18.90
N VAL A 76 9.77 -6.40 -17.59
CA VAL A 76 9.41 -5.14 -16.92
C VAL A 76 10.39 -4.04 -17.33
N ALA A 77 11.70 -4.34 -17.29
CA ALA A 77 12.75 -3.41 -17.71
C ALA A 77 12.57 -2.92 -19.16
N LYS A 78 12.25 -3.82 -20.09
CA LYS A 78 11.97 -3.47 -21.50
C LYS A 78 10.78 -2.52 -21.63
N ILE A 79 9.70 -2.80 -20.91
CA ILE A 79 8.49 -1.96 -20.94
C ILE A 79 8.79 -0.58 -20.35
N THR A 80 9.44 -0.50 -19.18
CA THR A 80 9.76 0.78 -18.55
C THR A 80 10.74 1.61 -19.38
N ASN A 81 11.75 0.98 -19.98
CA ASN A 81 12.72 1.67 -20.82
C ASN A 81 12.06 2.27 -22.07
N ALA A 82 11.16 1.52 -22.73
CA ALA A 82 10.40 2.04 -23.87
C ALA A 82 9.50 3.23 -23.45
N LEU A 83 8.90 3.15 -22.27
CA LEU A 83 8.06 4.21 -21.72
C LEU A 83 8.84 5.50 -21.46
N TRP A 84 10.08 5.38 -20.97
CA TRP A 84 10.94 6.51 -20.61
C TRP A 84 11.38 7.34 -21.82
N GLN A 85 11.39 6.75 -23.02
CA GLN A 85 11.76 7.46 -24.25
C GLN A 85 10.68 8.45 -24.73
N THR A 86 9.42 8.33 -24.30
CA THR A 86 8.37 9.29 -24.68
C THR A 86 7.33 9.51 -23.56
N PRO A 87 7.68 10.23 -22.48
CA PRO A 87 6.82 10.38 -21.31
C PRO A 87 5.51 11.16 -21.59
N SER A 88 5.57 12.06 -22.58
CA SER A 88 4.54 13.07 -22.86
C SER A 88 3.37 12.58 -23.72
N SER A 89 3.55 11.48 -24.48
CA SER A 89 2.55 10.99 -25.45
C SER A 89 1.65 9.87 -24.90
N LEU A 90 1.88 9.45 -23.65
CA LEU A 90 1.22 8.29 -23.09
C LEU A 90 -0.21 8.60 -22.67
N SER A 91 -1.11 7.69 -23.06
CA SER A 91 -2.51 7.71 -22.65
C SER A 91 -2.63 7.70 -21.12
N LEU A 92 -3.66 8.39 -20.62
CA LEU A 92 -3.88 8.66 -19.20
C LEU A 92 -3.90 7.38 -18.35
N ILE A 93 -4.41 6.28 -18.91
CA ILE A 93 -4.51 4.94 -18.31
C ILE A 93 -4.56 3.91 -19.46
N SER A 94 -3.99 2.71 -19.27
CA SER A 94 -4.20 1.60 -20.20
C SER A 94 -5.63 1.06 -20.07
N LYS A 95 -6.47 1.25 -21.10
CA LYS A 95 -7.85 0.71 -21.15
C LYS A 95 -7.91 -0.80 -20.85
N ARG A 96 -6.86 -1.52 -21.25
CA ARG A 96 -6.73 -2.95 -20.97
C ARG A 96 -6.60 -3.24 -19.46
N GLY A 97 -5.87 -2.38 -18.74
CA GLY A 97 -5.71 -2.47 -17.29
C GLY A 97 -7.02 -2.21 -16.56
N GLU A 98 -7.76 -1.17 -16.95
CA GLU A 98 -9.06 -0.82 -16.35
C GLU A 98 -10.06 -1.98 -16.43
N HIS A 99 -10.17 -2.64 -17.59
CA HIS A 99 -11.07 -3.78 -17.75
C HIS A 99 -10.61 -5.02 -16.97
N LYS A 100 -9.30 -5.24 -16.84
CA LYS A 100 -8.76 -6.41 -16.15
C LYS A 100 -8.93 -6.32 -14.63
N TYR A 101 -8.79 -5.12 -14.07
CA TYR A 101 -8.80 -4.88 -12.63
C TYR A 101 -10.07 -4.18 -12.15
N PHE A 102 -11.16 -4.30 -12.91
CA PHE A 102 -12.39 -3.59 -12.63
C PHE A 102 -12.92 -3.86 -11.21
N VAL A 103 -13.20 -2.79 -10.46
CA VAL A 103 -13.82 -2.84 -9.12
C VAL A 103 -15.22 -2.22 -9.20
N PRO A 104 -16.30 -2.87 -8.71
CA PRO A 104 -17.63 -2.26 -8.74
C PRO A 104 -17.64 -0.84 -8.12
N SER A 105 -18.23 0.12 -8.83
CA SER A 105 -18.17 1.55 -8.46
C SER A 105 -18.97 1.90 -7.20
N LYS A 106 -19.95 1.08 -6.82
CA LYS A 106 -20.80 1.31 -5.65
C LYS A 106 -19.95 1.33 -4.37
N GLY A 107 -19.97 2.45 -3.65
CA GLY A 107 -19.18 2.68 -2.44
C GLY A 107 -17.71 3.06 -2.68
N HIS A 108 -17.28 3.14 -3.94
CA HIS A 108 -15.91 3.47 -4.35
C HIS A 108 -15.90 4.54 -5.46
N GLU A 109 -16.92 5.40 -5.49
CA GLU A 109 -17.15 6.37 -6.56
C GLU A 109 -15.99 7.37 -6.70
N TYR A 110 -15.25 7.60 -5.61
CA TYR A 110 -14.05 8.44 -5.59
C TYR A 110 -12.95 7.91 -6.51
N LEU A 111 -12.83 6.59 -6.73
CA LEU A 111 -11.83 6.02 -7.64
C LEU A 111 -12.16 6.25 -9.13
N TYR A 112 -13.41 6.57 -9.42
CA TYR A 112 -13.90 6.78 -10.78
C TYR A 112 -14.12 8.25 -11.11
N THR A 113 -14.14 9.10 -10.09
CA THR A 113 -14.49 10.52 -10.23
C THR A 113 -13.32 11.38 -9.80
N HIS A 114 -12.87 12.27 -10.69
CA HIS A 114 -11.90 13.29 -10.29
C HIS A 114 -12.55 14.23 -9.27
N PRO A 115 -11.87 14.52 -8.15
CA PRO A 115 -12.40 15.45 -7.16
C PRO A 115 -12.62 16.81 -7.81
N ALA A 116 -13.86 17.30 -7.75
CA ALA A 116 -14.18 18.64 -8.25
C ALA A 116 -13.31 19.70 -7.54
N PRO A 117 -12.96 20.82 -8.21
CA PRO A 117 -12.28 21.94 -7.57
C PRO A 117 -13.22 22.59 -6.53
N LYS A 118 -13.32 22.00 -5.33
CA LYS A 118 -14.19 22.47 -4.23
C LYS A 118 -13.49 23.53 -3.38
N SER A 119 -12.87 24.52 -4.02
CA SER A 119 -12.40 25.71 -3.32
C SER A 119 -13.39 26.84 -3.61
N LEU A 120 -13.98 27.42 -2.57
CA LEU A 120 -14.91 28.55 -2.67
C LEU A 120 -14.25 29.74 -3.39
N VAL A 121 -12.91 29.86 -3.27
CA VAL A 121 -12.09 30.82 -4.02
C VAL A 121 -12.03 30.47 -5.51
N VAL A 122 -11.78 29.20 -5.86
CA VAL A 122 -11.76 28.74 -7.27
C VAL A 122 -13.15 28.84 -7.90
N GLU A 123 -14.21 28.56 -7.14
CA GLU A 123 -15.59 28.69 -7.59
C GLU A 123 -16.00 30.15 -7.78
N ALA A 124 -15.64 31.05 -6.84
CA ALA A 124 -15.86 32.49 -6.98
C ALA A 124 -15.05 33.14 -8.12
N VAL A 125 -13.82 32.67 -8.35
CA VAL A 125 -12.97 33.10 -9.49
C VAL A 125 -13.58 32.62 -10.80
N ASN A 126 -14.02 31.36 -10.90
CA ASN A 126 -14.71 30.83 -12.08
C ASN A 126 -16.06 31.52 -12.32
N HIS A 127 -16.79 31.90 -11.27
CA HIS A 127 -18.05 32.65 -11.38
C HIS A 127 -17.83 34.05 -11.96
N ARG A 128 -16.85 34.80 -11.43
CA ARG A 128 -16.44 36.11 -11.96
C ARG A 128 -15.96 36.04 -13.41
N GLU A 129 -15.31 34.95 -13.81
CA GLU A 129 -14.88 34.69 -15.18
C GLU A 129 -16.08 34.44 -16.12
N ARG A 130 -17.10 33.70 -15.65
CA ARG A 130 -18.36 33.45 -16.39
C ARG A 130 -19.24 34.71 -16.52
N GLU A 131 -19.17 35.62 -15.55
CA GLU A 131 -19.89 36.90 -15.56
C GLU A 131 -19.25 37.98 -16.45
N GLY A 132 -18.23 37.62 -17.25
CA GLY A 132 -17.74 38.47 -18.34
C GLY A 132 -16.78 39.59 -17.91
N GLN A 133 -16.11 39.46 -16.76
CA GLN A 133 -15.11 40.42 -16.34
C GLN A 133 -13.86 40.33 -17.25
N ARG A 134 -13.85 41.15 -18.32
CA ARG A 134 -12.73 41.36 -19.25
C ARG A 134 -11.50 41.95 -18.53
N GLY A 135 -10.72 41.10 -17.90
CA GLY A 135 -9.29 41.34 -17.66
C GLY A 135 -8.49 40.56 -18.68
N ASN A 136 -7.66 41.22 -19.48
CA ASN A 136 -6.80 40.61 -20.52
C ASN A 136 -5.66 39.73 -19.95
N THR A 137 -5.87 39.01 -18.86
CA THR A 137 -4.87 38.09 -18.33
C THR A 137 -5.09 36.73 -19.00
N PRO A 138 -4.18 36.27 -19.88
CA PRO A 138 -4.30 34.93 -20.44
C PRO A 138 -4.29 33.92 -19.29
N LYS A 139 -5.28 33.01 -19.27
CA LYS A 139 -5.34 31.88 -18.34
C LYS A 139 -3.94 31.28 -18.24
N ASN A 140 -3.37 31.29 -17.02
CA ASN A 140 -2.00 30.87 -16.78
C ASN A 140 -1.78 29.48 -17.42
N LYS A 141 -0.92 29.41 -18.45
CA LYS A 141 -0.64 28.15 -19.14
C LYS A 141 -0.17 27.08 -18.16
N ASP A 142 0.46 27.49 -17.07
CA ASP A 142 0.98 26.60 -16.04
C ASP A 142 -0.11 26.03 -15.14
N SER A 143 -1.20 26.76 -14.85
CA SER A 143 -2.31 26.18 -14.07
C SER A 143 -3.06 25.10 -14.85
N ARG A 144 -3.23 25.28 -16.17
CA ARG A 144 -3.80 24.22 -17.04
C ARG A 144 -2.90 22.99 -17.12
N ARG A 145 -1.57 23.18 -17.18
CA ARG A 145 -0.61 22.07 -17.19
C ARG A 145 -0.60 21.32 -15.86
N LEU A 146 -0.66 22.06 -14.75
CA LEU A 146 -0.70 21.49 -13.41
C LEU A 146 -1.97 20.67 -13.18
N ASP A 147 -3.14 21.19 -13.56
CA ASP A 147 -4.42 20.47 -13.50
C ASP A 147 -4.37 19.16 -14.33
N LEU A 148 -3.80 19.20 -15.53
CA LEU A 148 -3.61 17.99 -16.34
C LEU A 148 -2.70 16.96 -15.65
N VAL A 149 -1.60 17.40 -15.04
CA VAL A 149 -0.67 16.52 -14.30
C VAL A 149 -1.37 15.90 -13.10
N VAL A 150 -2.07 16.70 -12.30
CA VAL A 150 -2.86 16.23 -11.15
C VAL A 150 -3.87 15.16 -11.59
N ARG A 151 -4.63 15.42 -12.65
CA ARG A 151 -5.61 14.44 -13.17
C ARG A 151 -4.93 13.15 -13.60
N LYS A 152 -3.77 13.22 -14.26
CA LYS A 152 -2.99 12.04 -14.64
C LYS A 152 -2.49 11.26 -13.43
N VAL A 153 -1.98 11.94 -12.40
CA VAL A 153 -1.53 11.31 -11.14
C VAL A 153 -2.71 10.60 -10.47
N TYR A 154 -3.86 11.27 -10.32
CA TYR A 154 -5.06 10.70 -9.71
C TYR A 154 -5.55 9.45 -10.45
N SER A 155 -5.62 9.52 -11.78
CA SER A 155 -5.99 8.42 -12.66
C SER A 155 -5.05 7.22 -12.52
N SER A 156 -3.74 7.48 -12.52
CA SER A 156 -2.72 6.44 -12.36
C SER A 156 -2.82 5.77 -10.98
N CYS A 157 -2.95 6.56 -9.92
CA CYS A 157 -3.14 6.07 -8.55
C CYS A 157 -4.39 5.21 -8.41
N SER A 158 -5.50 5.61 -9.03
CA SER A 158 -6.76 4.84 -9.00
C SER A 158 -6.58 3.47 -9.66
N LEU A 159 -5.94 3.40 -10.83
CA LEU A 159 -5.60 2.11 -11.47
C LEU A 159 -4.67 1.27 -10.59
N GLN A 160 -3.62 1.88 -10.03
CA GLN A 160 -2.69 1.15 -9.16
C GLN A 160 -3.40 0.61 -7.91
N LEU A 161 -4.38 1.33 -7.37
CA LEU A 161 -5.17 0.84 -6.23
C LEU A 161 -6.00 -0.38 -6.61
N TRP A 162 -6.60 -0.40 -7.80
CA TRP A 162 -7.31 -1.57 -8.30
C TRP A 162 -6.38 -2.78 -8.50
N VAL A 163 -5.16 -2.55 -8.99
CA VAL A 163 -4.13 -3.59 -9.12
C VAL A 163 -3.72 -4.11 -7.74
N ALA A 164 -3.44 -3.23 -6.78
CA ALA A 164 -3.07 -3.59 -5.41
C ALA A 164 -4.19 -4.39 -4.72
N ASN A 165 -5.45 -3.99 -4.90
CA ASN A 165 -6.60 -4.75 -4.40
C ASN A 165 -6.66 -6.17 -4.99
N HIS A 166 -6.44 -6.33 -6.30
CA HIS A 166 -6.38 -7.66 -6.92
C HIS A 166 -5.20 -8.48 -6.41
N GLN A 167 -4.03 -7.87 -6.24
CA GLN A 167 -2.86 -8.52 -5.66
C GLN A 167 -3.13 -8.99 -4.23
N ALA A 168 -3.80 -8.17 -3.41
CA ALA A 168 -4.20 -8.54 -2.05
C ALA A 168 -5.16 -9.73 -2.04
N LEU A 169 -6.20 -9.71 -2.89
CA LEU A 169 -7.15 -10.82 -3.00
C LEU A 169 -6.47 -12.13 -3.44
N LEU A 170 -5.56 -12.05 -4.42
CA LEU A 170 -4.76 -13.20 -4.86
C LEU A 170 -3.85 -13.71 -3.73
N GLY A 171 -3.18 -12.81 -3.00
CA GLY A 171 -2.34 -13.15 -1.85
C GLY A 171 -3.15 -13.87 -0.76
N CYS A 172 -4.34 -13.37 -0.44
CA CYS A 172 -5.26 -14.00 0.52
C CYS A 172 -5.68 -15.40 0.05
N TYR A 173 -6.02 -15.56 -1.23
CA TYR A 173 -6.39 -16.85 -1.80
C TYR A 173 -5.23 -17.85 -1.73
N VAL A 174 -4.02 -17.44 -2.12
CA VAL A 174 -2.82 -18.29 -2.06
C VAL A 174 -2.47 -18.65 -0.62
N SER A 175 -2.58 -17.71 0.32
CA SER A 175 -2.39 -17.98 1.76
C SER A 175 -3.40 -19.03 2.26
N ASN A 176 -4.67 -18.90 1.92
CA ASN A 176 -5.70 -19.87 2.29
C ASN A 176 -5.45 -21.25 1.67
N MET A 177 -4.97 -21.29 0.42
CA MET A 177 -4.59 -22.53 -0.26
C MET A 177 -3.45 -23.24 0.49
N TRP A 178 -2.38 -22.52 0.85
CA TRP A 178 -1.27 -23.09 1.64
C TRP A 178 -1.74 -23.56 3.01
N GLN A 179 -2.59 -22.77 3.69
CA GLN A 179 -3.17 -23.18 4.96
C GLN A 179 -4.03 -24.44 4.83
N ALA A 180 -4.82 -24.58 3.76
CA ALA A 180 -5.61 -25.79 3.51
C ALA A 180 -4.72 -27.01 3.26
N MET A 181 -3.57 -26.83 2.61
CA MET A 181 -2.63 -27.91 2.33
C MET A 181 -2.03 -28.54 3.59
N THR A 182 -1.96 -27.80 4.71
CA THR A 182 -1.50 -28.34 6.01
C THR A 182 -2.33 -29.53 6.50
N LYS A 183 -3.61 -29.62 6.08
CA LYS A 183 -4.51 -30.73 6.45
C LYS A 183 -4.07 -32.08 5.87
N PHE A 184 -3.30 -32.08 4.79
CA PHE A 184 -2.78 -33.30 4.16
C PHE A 184 -1.47 -33.80 4.77
N GLU A 185 -0.86 -33.02 5.67
CA GLU A 185 0.42 -33.38 6.29
C GLU A 185 0.35 -34.73 7.03
N GLY A 186 -0.73 -34.98 7.77
CA GLY A 186 -0.91 -36.23 8.49
C GLY A 186 -1.06 -37.47 7.61
N ALA A 187 -1.43 -37.30 6.34
CA ALA A 187 -1.65 -38.40 5.39
C ALA A 187 -0.35 -38.92 4.73
N LEU A 188 0.75 -38.19 4.87
CA LEU A 188 2.02 -38.54 4.24
C LEU A 188 2.89 -39.44 5.13
N PRO A 189 3.85 -40.21 4.56
CA PRO A 189 4.92 -40.84 5.32
C PRO A 189 5.84 -39.81 6.00
N GLU A 190 6.43 -40.18 7.15
CA GLU A 190 7.19 -39.26 8.01
C GLU A 190 8.32 -38.49 7.29
N ALA A 191 9.02 -39.13 6.35
CA ALA A 191 10.07 -38.49 5.56
C ALA A 191 9.51 -37.34 4.70
N SER A 192 8.41 -37.58 3.99
CA SER A 192 7.75 -36.60 3.12
C SER A 192 7.03 -35.49 3.90
N ARG A 193 6.65 -35.73 5.17
CA ARG A 193 6.06 -34.69 6.02
C ARG A 193 7.01 -33.52 6.26
N LYS A 194 8.30 -33.81 6.50
CA LYS A 194 9.31 -32.78 6.77
C LYS A 194 9.51 -31.89 5.55
N GLU A 195 9.62 -32.48 4.36
CA GLU A 195 9.75 -31.75 3.10
C GLU A 195 8.51 -30.91 2.80
N LEU A 196 7.31 -31.49 2.97
CA LEU A 196 6.06 -30.75 2.79
C LEU A 196 5.98 -29.56 3.75
N ARG A 197 6.36 -29.73 5.02
CA ARG A 197 6.31 -28.65 6.02
C ARG A 197 7.18 -27.46 5.62
N VAL A 198 8.37 -27.71 5.07
CA VAL A 198 9.25 -26.65 4.56
C VAL A 198 8.59 -25.91 3.40
N ILE A 199 7.98 -26.62 2.45
CA ILE A 199 7.27 -26.02 1.32
C ILE A 199 6.08 -25.18 1.78
N LEU A 200 5.32 -25.67 2.76
CA LEU A 200 4.15 -24.98 3.31
C LEU A 200 4.55 -23.70 4.04
N ASP A 201 5.63 -23.74 4.83
CA ASP A 201 6.14 -22.57 5.54
C ASP A 201 6.66 -21.51 4.57
N GLU A 202 7.43 -21.92 3.56
CA GLU A 202 7.93 -21.02 2.53
C GLU A 202 6.79 -20.41 1.71
N GLY A 203 5.82 -21.22 1.27
CA GLY A 203 4.65 -20.76 0.52
C GLY A 203 3.78 -19.78 1.32
N THR A 204 3.58 -20.05 2.61
CA THR A 204 2.85 -19.16 3.52
C THR A 204 3.59 -17.84 3.74
N THR A 205 4.91 -17.92 3.91
CA THR A 205 5.77 -16.73 4.09
C THR A 205 5.79 -15.87 2.84
N ALA A 206 5.91 -16.46 1.65
CA ALA A 206 5.84 -15.76 0.38
C ALA A 206 4.46 -15.10 0.16
N ALA A 207 3.36 -15.78 0.49
CA ALA A 207 2.02 -15.21 0.40
C ALA A 207 1.84 -14.00 1.33
N ARG A 208 2.35 -14.08 2.57
CA ARG A 208 2.33 -12.97 3.52
C ARG A 208 3.14 -11.77 3.03
N ALA A 209 4.33 -12.01 2.47
CA ALA A 209 5.15 -10.95 1.90
C ALA A 209 4.47 -10.25 0.71
N ALA A 210 3.80 -11.01 -0.16
CA ALA A 210 3.02 -10.44 -1.27
C ALA A 210 1.83 -9.60 -0.77
N LEU A 211 1.16 -10.04 0.30
CA LEU A 211 0.10 -9.27 0.96
C LEU A 211 0.63 -7.96 1.55
N GLN A 212 1.77 -8.02 2.25
CA GLN A 212 2.41 -6.83 2.81
C GLN A 212 2.80 -5.83 1.72
N ALA A 213 3.41 -6.29 0.62
CA ALA A 213 3.76 -5.42 -0.51
C ALA A 213 2.53 -4.74 -1.13
N ALA A 214 1.38 -5.42 -1.18
CA ALA A 214 0.13 -4.82 -1.64
C ALA A 214 -0.41 -3.74 -0.67
N LEU A 215 -0.25 -3.93 0.64
CA LEU A 215 -0.58 -2.93 1.66
C LEU A 215 0.33 -1.71 1.55
N ASP A 216 1.65 -1.91 1.46
CA ASP A 216 2.64 -0.82 1.35
C ASP A 216 2.43 -0.01 0.06
N THR A 217 2.07 -0.69 -1.04
CA THR A 217 1.67 -0.05 -2.30
C THR A 217 0.41 0.79 -2.11
N THR A 218 -0.60 0.27 -1.41
CA THR A 218 -1.86 0.98 -1.12
C THR A 218 -1.64 2.23 -0.28
N ASP A 219 -0.78 2.16 0.73
CA ASP A 219 -0.40 3.30 1.56
C ASP A 219 0.28 4.40 0.73
N THR A 220 1.28 4.01 -0.08
CA THR A 220 1.99 4.90 -1.00
C THR A 220 1.04 5.59 -1.99
N ILE A 221 0.09 4.83 -2.57
CA ILE A 221 -0.93 5.37 -3.47
C ILE A 221 -1.82 6.38 -2.74
N THR A 222 -2.25 6.07 -1.53
CA THR A 222 -3.12 6.94 -0.72
C THR A 222 -2.44 8.27 -0.41
N HIS A 223 -1.17 8.24 0.01
CA HIS A 223 -0.37 9.44 0.23
C HIS A 223 -0.15 10.26 -1.06
N THR A 224 0.06 9.58 -2.19
CA THR A 224 0.19 10.24 -3.51
C THR A 224 -1.11 10.92 -3.93
N MET A 225 -2.25 10.24 -3.76
CA MET A 225 -3.58 10.82 -4.04
C MET A 225 -3.87 12.03 -3.14
N ALA A 226 -3.58 11.94 -1.84
CA ALA A 226 -3.75 13.05 -0.91
C ALA A 226 -2.91 14.28 -1.32
N SER A 227 -1.67 14.05 -1.76
CA SER A 227 -0.78 15.10 -2.28
C SER A 227 -1.31 15.73 -3.56
N ALA A 228 -1.78 14.91 -4.52
CA ALA A 228 -2.38 15.38 -5.76
C ALA A 228 -3.66 16.22 -5.50
N ILE A 229 -4.52 15.78 -4.58
CA ILE A 229 -5.71 16.53 -4.17
C ILE A 229 -5.33 17.87 -3.54
N SER A 230 -4.32 17.88 -2.68
CA SER A 230 -3.85 19.11 -2.03
C SER A 230 -3.29 20.11 -3.05
N LEU A 231 -2.51 19.62 -4.01
CA LEU A 231 -1.97 20.43 -5.11
C LEU A 231 -3.08 21.00 -6.00
N HIS A 232 -4.09 20.20 -6.33
CA HIS A 232 -5.26 20.64 -7.10
C HIS A 232 -6.07 21.74 -6.41
N ARG A 233 -6.13 21.72 -5.08
CA ARG A 233 -6.85 22.73 -4.29
C ARG A 233 -6.07 24.03 -4.15
N ALA A 234 -4.74 23.97 -4.27
CA ALA A 234 -3.85 25.12 -4.16
C ALA A 234 -3.64 25.85 -5.50
N SER A 235 -4.00 25.22 -6.63
CA SER A 235 -3.91 25.77 -8.00
C SER A 235 -5.19 26.45 -8.45
#